data_AF-A0A5D2FJ38-F1
#
_entry.id   AF-A0A5D2FJ38-F1
#
_cell.length_a   1.000
_cell.length_b   1.000
_cell.length_c   1.000
_cell.angle_alpha   90.00
_cell.angle_beta   90.00
_cell.angle_gamma   90.00
#
_symmetry.space_group_name_H-M   'P 1'
#
loop_
_entity.id
_entity.type
_entity.pdbx_description
1 polymer ?
#
loop_
_entity_poly.entity_id
_entity_poly.type
_entity_poly.pdbx_seq_one_letter_code
_entity_poly.pdbx_strand_id
1 'polypeptide(L)'
;MVSIRVENYSNEACKIRAISFWALWYIRNKIYHEGIREQAHEIVRFINAYYSEITQMGEILKNRQETKRFVWEPPVDDVIKINFDASFDQHSRRSCSRVIAWNKEGLVMASCTYP
;
A
#
# COMPACT_ATOMS: atom_id res chain seq x y z
N MET A 1 -1.74 3.74 -27.34
CA MET A 1 -0.91 3.23 -26.22
C MET A 1 -0.18 4.42 -25.62
N VAL A 2 -0.71 5.03 -24.56
CA VAL A 2 -0.03 6.14 -23.88
C VAL A 2 1.01 5.51 -22.96
N SER A 3 2.26 5.56 -23.39
CA SER A 3 3.40 5.13 -22.59
C SER A 3 3.63 6.22 -21.54
N ILE A 4 3.14 6.00 -20.32
CA ILE A 4 3.48 6.85 -19.18
C ILE A 4 4.95 6.57 -18.87
N ARG A 5 5.84 7.45 -19.31
CA ARG A 5 7.24 7.44 -18.88
C ARG A 5 7.25 7.71 -17.39
N VAL A 6 7.52 6.67 -16.60
CA VAL A 6 7.99 6.85 -15.23
C VAL A 6 9.41 7.39 -15.37
N GLU A 7 9.56 8.71 -15.26
CA GLU A 7 10.88 9.35 -15.16
C GLU A 7 11.69 8.67 -14.04
N ASN A 8 13.01 8.55 -14.23
CA ASN A 8 13.93 8.00 -13.24
C ASN A 8 14.01 8.95 -12.02
N TYR A 9 13.00 8.92 -11.16
CA TYR A 9 12.99 9.65 -9.90
C TYR A 9 14.01 9.03 -8.94
N SER A 10 14.65 9.88 -8.11
CA SER A 10 15.53 9.39 -7.06
C SER A 10 14.76 8.45 -6.13
N ASN A 11 15.44 7.41 -5.61
CA ASN A 11 14.85 6.43 -4.70
C ASN A 11 14.14 7.12 -3.51
N GLU A 12 14.68 8.24 -3.06
CA GLU A 12 14.12 9.07 -1.99
C GLU A 12 12.82 9.76 -2.38
N ALA A 13 12.73 10.34 -3.58
CA ALA A 13 11.48 10.93 -4.07
C ALA A 13 10.37 9.87 -4.21
N CYS A 14 10.73 8.66 -4.64
CA CYS A 14 9.80 7.53 -4.70
C CYS A 14 9.29 7.12 -3.32
N LYS A 15 10.19 7.02 -2.32
CA LYS A 15 9.81 6.70 -0.93
C LYS A 15 8.86 7.73 -0.34
N ILE A 16 9.19 9.02 -0.45
CA ILE A 16 8.35 10.10 0.09
C ILE A 16 6.96 10.08 -0.57
N ARG A 17 6.89 9.88 -1.89
CA ARG A 17 5.60 9.75 -2.60
C ARG A 17 4.79 8.54 -2.14
N ALA A 18 5.44 7.37 -2.00
CA ALA A 18 4.77 6.16 -1.54
C ALA A 18 4.22 6.31 -0.11
N ILE A 19 5.03 6.86 0.81
CA ILE A 19 4.62 7.16 2.18
C ILE A 19 3.46 8.17 2.18
N SER A 20 3.53 9.19 1.34
CA SER A 20 2.46 10.21 1.24
C SER A 20 1.15 9.59 0.75
N PHE A 21 1.18 8.74 -0.28
CA PHE A 21 -0.04 8.06 -0.76
C PHE A 21 -0.62 7.13 0.30
N TRP A 22 0.23 6.39 1.01
CA TRP A 22 -0.21 5.52 2.10
C TRP A 22 -0.82 6.33 3.26
N ALA A 23 -0.18 7.43 3.67
CA ALA A 23 -0.70 8.32 4.71
C ALA A 23 -2.06 8.88 4.32
N LEU A 24 -2.22 9.39 3.09
CA LEU A 24 -3.50 9.89 2.59
C LEU A 24 -4.60 8.82 2.59
N TRP A 25 -4.27 7.60 2.17
CA TRP A 25 -5.19 6.47 2.24
C TRP A 25 -5.59 6.15 3.70
N TYR A 26 -4.62 6.12 4.60
CA TYR A 26 -4.84 5.86 6.02
C TYR A 26 -5.76 6.93 6.64
N ILE A 27 -5.50 8.21 6.39
CA ILE A 27 -6.31 9.32 6.91
C ILE A 27 -7.73 9.25 6.37
N ARG A 28 -7.90 8.95 5.07
CA ARG A 28 -9.22 8.76 4.49
C ARG A 28 -9.98 7.66 5.24
N ASN A 29 -9.33 6.53 5.51
CA ASN A 29 -9.94 5.41 6.23
C ASN A 29 -10.25 5.76 7.68
N LYS A 30 -9.36 6.51 8.34
CA LYS A 30 -9.55 6.99 9.70
C LYS A 30 -10.77 7.93 9.80
N ILE A 31 -10.93 8.84 8.85
CA ILE A 31 -12.13 9.69 8.76
C ILE A 31 -13.37 8.84 8.52
N TYR A 32 -13.29 7.85 7.64
CA TYR A 32 -14.44 7.05 7.24
C TYR A 32 -14.91 6.06 8.32
N HIS A 33 -13.99 5.41 9.01
CA HIS A 33 -14.28 4.36 9.98
C HIS A 33 -14.28 4.85 11.44
N GLU A 34 -13.49 5.87 11.77
CA GLU A 34 -13.37 6.39 13.14
C GLU A 34 -14.00 7.78 13.30
N GLY A 35 -14.35 8.46 12.20
CA GLY A 35 -14.87 9.83 12.24
C GLY A 35 -13.81 10.89 12.62
N ILE A 36 -12.54 10.49 12.77
CA ILE A 36 -11.46 11.36 13.25
C ILE A 36 -10.85 12.12 12.06
N ARG A 37 -10.88 13.45 12.13
CA ARG A 37 -10.19 14.34 11.18
C ARG A 37 -8.92 14.90 11.79
N GLU A 38 -7.80 14.62 11.14
CA GLU A 38 -6.50 15.20 11.49
C GLU A 38 -6.24 16.48 10.69
N GLN A 39 -5.45 17.39 11.27
CA GLN A 39 -5.05 18.62 10.59
C GLN A 39 -3.95 18.35 9.57
N ALA A 40 -3.92 19.13 8.48
CA ALA A 40 -2.92 18.97 7.41
C ALA A 40 -1.47 18.96 7.92
N HIS A 41 -1.16 19.79 8.93
CA HIS A 41 0.18 19.85 9.49
C HIS A 41 0.57 18.58 10.26
N GLU A 42 -0.37 17.91 10.94
CA GLU A 42 -0.13 16.64 11.63
C GLU A 42 0.20 15.53 10.63
N ILE A 43 -0.45 15.54 9.47
CA ILE A 43 -0.19 14.61 8.37
C ILE A 43 1.23 14.78 7.82
N VAL A 44 1.64 16.04 7.60
CA VAL A 44 3.01 16.34 7.14
C VAL A 44 4.04 15.93 8.20
N ARG A 45 3.77 16.18 9.48
CA ARG A 45 4.62 15.73 10.59
C ARG A 45 4.75 14.21 10.61
N PHE A 46 3.64 13.49 10.43
CA PHE A 46 3.62 12.04 10.35
C PHE A 46 4.48 11.51 9.20
N ILE A 47 4.31 12.04 7.98
CA ILE A 47 5.09 11.64 6.79
C ILE A 47 6.59 11.83 7.03
N ASN A 48 6.98 12.99 7.57
CA ASN A 48 8.40 13.30 7.83
C ASN A 48 8.99 12.39 8.91
N ALA A 49 8.26 12.16 10.02
CA ALA A 49 8.69 11.29 11.09
C ALA A 49 8.87 9.84 10.60
N TYR A 50 7.88 9.33 9.87
CA TYR A 50 7.87 7.98 9.33
C TYR A 50 8.98 7.76 8.28
N TYR A 51 9.22 8.75 7.39
CA TYR A 51 10.33 8.70 6.44
C TYR A 51 11.69 8.66 7.15
N SER A 52 11.87 9.48 8.19
CA SER A 52 13.09 9.50 9.01
C SER A 52 13.32 8.16 9.70
N GLU A 53 12.27 7.57 10.28
CA GLU A 53 12.32 6.27 10.96
C GLU A 53 12.72 5.13 10.00
N ILE A 54 12.08 5.06 8.82
CA ILE A 54 12.41 4.05 7.81
C ILE A 54 13.84 4.20 7.30
N THR A 55 14.32 5.44 7.14
CA THR A 55 15.69 5.69 6.67
C THR A 55 16.70 5.19 7.70
N GLN A 56 16.49 5.51 8.98
CA GLN A 56 17.34 5.04 10.08
C GLN A 56 17.27 3.52 10.25
N MET A 57 16.09 2.91 10.19
CA MET A 57 15.94 1.45 10.23
C MET A 57 16.60 0.76 9.04
N GLY A 58 16.55 1.38 7.85
CA GLY A 58 17.23 0.89 6.65
C GLY A 58 18.75 0.80 6.84
N GLU A 59 19.35 1.73 7.57
CA GLU A 59 20.78 1.70 7.92
C GLU A 59 21.09 0.59 8.93
N ILE A 60 20.25 0.43 9.97
CA ILE A 60 20.37 -0.65 10.95
C ILE A 60 20.25 -2.03 10.28
N LEU A 61 19.31 -2.19 9.34
CA LEU A 61 19.09 -3.44 8.61
C LEU A 61 20.21 -3.76 7.62
N LYS A 62 20.80 -2.76 6.95
CA LYS A 62 21.99 -2.95 6.10
C LYS A 62 23.18 -3.51 6.90
N ASN A 63 23.33 -3.07 8.14
CA ASN A 63 24.37 -3.58 9.04
C ASN A 63 24.09 -4.99 9.59
N ARG A 64 22.89 -5.55 9.34
CA ARG A 64 22.44 -6.85 9.85
C ARG A 64 22.30 -7.93 8.78
N GLN A 65 22.69 -7.68 7.53
CA GLN A 65 22.39 -8.60 6.41
C GLN A 65 23.30 -9.84 6.36
N GLU A 66 22.85 -10.89 7.06
CA GLU A 66 22.48 -12.18 6.45
C GLU A 66 21.03 -12.51 6.85
N THR A 67 20.07 -11.68 6.47
CA THR A 67 18.65 -12.05 6.57
C THR A 67 18.08 -12.11 5.16
N LYS A 68 17.73 -13.34 4.75
CA LYS A 68 17.08 -13.64 3.47
C LYS A 68 15.97 -12.61 3.23
N ARG A 69 16.11 -11.83 2.16
CA ARG A 69 15.01 -10.97 1.71
C ARG A 69 13.86 -11.90 1.34
N PHE A 70 12.76 -11.85 2.08
CA PHE A 70 11.49 -12.43 1.65
C PHE A 70 10.96 -11.54 0.52
N VAL A 71 11.48 -11.79 -0.68
CA VAL A 71 10.90 -11.25 -1.90
C VAL A 71 9.58 -12.00 -2.11
N TRP A 72 8.52 -11.28 -2.46
CA TRP A 72 7.28 -11.93 -2.85
C TRP A 72 7.57 -12.82 -4.06
N GLU A 73 7.41 -14.13 -3.90
CA GLU A 73 7.55 -15.08 -4.99
C GLU A 73 6.16 -15.36 -5.58
N PRO A 74 6.05 -15.42 -6.92
CA PRO A 74 4.82 -15.81 -7.56
C PRO A 74 4.45 -17.25 -7.14
N PRO A 75 3.14 -17.58 -7.12
CA PRO A 75 2.70 -18.94 -6.90
C PRO A 75 3.31 -19.91 -7.93
N VAL A 76 3.44 -21.18 -7.54
CA VAL A 76 3.85 -22.26 -8.45
C VAL A 76 2.89 -22.33 -9.65
N ASP A 77 3.39 -22.84 -10.76
CA ASP A 77 2.62 -23.14 -11.97
C ASP A 77 1.25 -23.76 -11.64
N ASP A 78 0.20 -23.28 -12.31
CA ASP A 78 -1.22 -23.64 -12.13
C ASP A 78 -1.94 -23.13 -10.87
N VAL A 79 -1.30 -22.28 -10.05
CA VAL A 79 -1.96 -21.65 -8.89
C VAL A 79 -2.41 -20.23 -9.19
N ILE A 80 -3.69 -19.96 -8.92
CA ILE A 80 -4.26 -18.60 -8.92
C ILE A 80 -4.25 -18.07 -7.48
N LYS A 81 -3.63 -16.91 -7.26
CA LYS A 81 -3.70 -16.22 -5.97
C LYS A 81 -4.91 -15.31 -5.95
N ILE A 82 -5.74 -15.48 -4.92
CA ILE A 82 -6.94 -14.68 -4.69
C ILE A 82 -6.70 -13.83 -3.44
N ASN A 83 -6.79 -12.51 -3.56
CA ASN A 83 -6.87 -11.62 -2.41
C ASN A 83 -8.30 -11.12 -2.25
N PHE A 84 -8.72 -10.98 -1.00
CA PHE A 84 -10.03 -10.47 -0.62
C PHE A 84 -9.86 -9.33 0.39
N ASP A 85 -10.59 -8.25 0.18
CA ASP A 85 -10.75 -7.18 1.15
C ASP A 85 -12.23 -6.79 1.29
N ALA A 86 -12.61 -6.31 2.47
CA ALA A 86 -13.96 -5.83 2.72
C ALA A 86 -13.93 -4.59 3.60
N SER A 87 -14.89 -3.70 3.39
CA SER A 87 -15.09 -2.49 4.17
C SER A 87 -16.56 -2.34 4.58
N PHE A 88 -16.78 -1.63 5.69
CA PHE A 88 -18.12 -1.33 6.20
C PHE A 88 -18.23 0.15 6.56
N ASP A 89 -19.32 0.76 6.13
CA ASP A 89 -19.73 2.11 6.45
C ASP A 89 -20.75 2.11 7.58
N GLN A 90 -20.38 2.66 8.72
CA GLN A 90 -21.30 2.75 9.86
C GLN A 90 -22.42 3.79 9.61
N HIS A 91 -22.15 4.85 8.84
CA HIS A 91 -23.11 5.93 8.61
C HIS A 91 -24.19 5.51 7.62
N SER A 92 -23.80 4.91 6.49
CA SER A 92 -24.74 4.44 5.48
C SER A 92 -25.24 3.02 5.71
N ARG A 93 -24.67 2.30 6.69
CA ARG A 93 -24.92 0.88 7.00
C ARG A 93 -24.71 -0.03 5.78
N ARG A 94 -23.71 0.30 4.95
CA ARG A 94 -23.37 -0.45 3.74
C ARG A 94 -22.04 -1.16 3.90
N SER A 95 -21.97 -2.37 3.38
CA SER A 95 -20.72 -3.08 3.15
C SER A 95 -20.22 -2.87 1.73
N CYS A 96 -18.97 -3.24 1.49
CA CYS A 96 -18.46 -3.52 0.17
C CYS A 96 -17.31 -4.52 0.32
N SER A 97 -17.25 -5.50 -0.56
CA SER A 97 -16.19 -6.51 -0.61
C SER A 97 -15.59 -6.54 -2.01
N ARG A 98 -14.29 -6.81 -2.10
CA ARG A 98 -13.56 -6.90 -3.35
C ARG A 98 -12.71 -8.17 -3.36
N VAL A 99 -12.72 -8.84 -4.50
CA VAL A 99 -11.88 -9.99 -4.80
C VAL A 99 -11.02 -9.64 -6.01
N ILE A 100 -9.73 -9.96 -5.94
CA ILE A 100 -8.84 -9.94 -7.10
C ILE A 100 -8.10 -11.28 -7.19
N ALA A 101 -8.11 -11.86 -8.39
CA ALA A 101 -7.43 -13.09 -8.71
C ALA A 101 -6.33 -12.80 -9.74
N TRP A 102 -5.11 -13.25 -9.49
CA TRP A 102 -4.00 -13.13 -10.45
C TRP A 102 -3.22 -14.44 -10.57
N ASN A 103 -2.58 -14.63 -11.72
CA ASN A 103 -1.76 -15.80 -12.01
C ASN A 103 -0.29 -15.60 -11.58
N LYS A 104 0.56 -16.59 -11.88
CA LYS A 104 1.99 -16.59 -11.58
C LYS A 104 2.78 -15.50 -12.32
N GLU A 105 2.31 -15.05 -13.49
CA GLU A 105 2.90 -13.92 -14.22
C GLU A 105 2.52 -12.56 -13.62
N GLY A 106 1.69 -12.54 -12.56
CA GLY A 106 1.16 -11.31 -11.99
C GLY A 106 0.06 -10.67 -12.82
N LEU A 107 -0.51 -11.39 -13.79
CA LEU A 107 -1.64 -10.93 -14.60
C LEU A 107 -2.95 -11.15 -13.84
N VAL A 108 -3.82 -10.14 -13.85
CA VAL A 108 -5.16 -10.23 -13.24
C VAL A 108 -6.04 -11.12 -14.11
N MET A 109 -6.51 -12.23 -13.55
CA MET A 109 -7.37 -13.22 -14.19
C MET A 109 -8.85 -12.93 -13.95
N ALA A 110 -9.19 -12.39 -12.79
CA ALA A 110 -10.54 -11.95 -12.46
C ALA A 110 -10.51 -10.86 -11.38
N SER A 111 -11.52 -9.99 -11.39
CA SER A 111 -11.81 -9.13 -10.26
C SER A 111 -13.31 -8.93 -10.12
N CYS A 112 -13.80 -8.88 -8.89
CA CYS A 112 -15.19 -8.56 -8.62
C CYS A 112 -15.31 -7.63 -7.41
N THR A 113 -16.41 -6.88 -7.37
CA THR A 113 -16.80 -6.06 -6.23
C THR A 113 -18.24 -6.40 -5.90
N TYR A 114 -18.48 -6.74 -4.64
CA TYR A 114 -19.78 -7.13 -4.11
C TYR A 114 -20.21 -6.11 -3.05
N PRO A 115 -21.28 -5.34 -3.26
CA PRO A 115 -21.82 -4.41 -2.27
C PRO A 115 -22.46 -5.13 -1.08
#